data_AF-A0A7X1CQ66-F1
#
_entry.id   AF-A0A7X1CQ66-F1
#
_cell.length_a   1.000
_cell.length_b   1.000
_cell.length_c   1.000
_cell.angle_alpha   90.00
_cell.angle_beta   90.00
_cell.angle_gamma   90.00
#
_symmetry.space_group_name_H-M   'P 1'
#
loop_
_entity.id
_entity.type
_entity.pdbx_description
1 polymer ?
#
loop_
_entity_poly.entity_id
_entity_poly.type
_entity_poly.pdbx_seq_one_letter_code
_entity_poly.pdbx_strand_id
1 'polypeptide(L)'
;MKKFFASIMMVGILSASIVGTSSLYSSHEVEAGGVNVKGVSVATVQQQLNTWLTYNPLFRDYGFLKVDGVFGNLTDLNIKQYQLTSGLVPDGYVGPATWALLKNEYKYYTYATQAACNMELRGKIYIVEDGVYGNDTKRAVRAVQAKYGLYQDGIAGAATWEILKHWVN
;
A
#
# COMPACT_ATOMS: atom_id res chain seq x y z
N MET A 1 -18.56 17.48 -11.65
CA MET A 1 -18.98 16.47 -10.66
C MET A 1 -18.73 15.09 -11.25
N LYS A 2 -17.59 14.46 -10.91
CA LYS A 2 -17.30 13.07 -11.29
C LYS A 2 -17.07 12.30 -9.99
N LYS A 3 -18.13 11.67 -9.49
CA LYS A 3 -18.08 10.74 -8.37
C LYS A 3 -17.46 9.45 -8.90
N PHE A 4 -16.15 9.26 -8.71
CA PHE A 4 -15.53 7.95 -8.94
C PHE A 4 -15.72 7.15 -7.67
N PHE A 5 -16.78 6.34 -7.66
CA PHE A 5 -16.96 5.30 -6.65
C PHE A 5 -15.76 4.36 -6.71
N ALA A 6 -14.97 4.32 -5.64
CA ALA A 6 -14.11 3.19 -5.36
C ALA A 6 -15.02 1.97 -5.17
N SER A 7 -15.26 1.25 -6.27
CA SER A 7 -16.04 0.02 -6.27
C SER A 7 -15.22 -1.05 -5.56
N ILE A 8 -15.48 -1.18 -4.25
CA ILE A 8 -15.12 -2.36 -3.47
C ILE A 8 -15.92 -3.51 -4.08
N MET A 9 -15.31 -4.25 -4.99
CA MET A 9 -15.84 -5.53 -5.49
C MET A 9 -15.75 -6.54 -4.35
N MET A 10 -16.87 -6.72 -3.66
CA MET A 10 -17.08 -7.84 -2.76
C MET A 10 -17.75 -8.98 -3.55
N VAL A 11 -17.18 -10.19 -3.40
CA VAL A 11 -17.76 -11.53 -3.59
C VAL A 11 -17.55 -12.25 -4.93
N GLY A 12 -16.90 -13.42 -4.81
CA GLY A 12 -16.93 -14.52 -5.78
C GLY A 12 -15.90 -15.61 -5.47
N ILE A 13 -16.12 -16.41 -4.42
CA ILE A 13 -15.32 -17.61 -4.13
C ILE A 13 -15.51 -18.61 -5.29
N LEU A 14 -14.42 -19.06 -5.91
CA LEU A 14 -14.37 -20.31 -6.67
C LEU A 14 -13.09 -21.05 -6.28
N SER A 15 -13.27 -22.11 -5.49
CA SER A 15 -12.27 -23.10 -5.17
C SER A 15 -11.82 -23.83 -6.43
N ALA A 16 -10.52 -23.87 -6.69
CA ALA A 16 -9.91 -24.89 -7.55
C ALA A 16 -8.66 -25.42 -6.85
N SER A 17 -8.79 -26.64 -6.33
CA SER A 17 -7.69 -27.42 -5.78
C SER A 17 -6.72 -27.84 -6.89
N ILE A 18 -5.43 -27.64 -6.69
CA ILE A 18 -4.38 -28.52 -7.24
C ILE A 18 -3.41 -28.85 -6.11
N VAL A 19 -3.25 -30.16 -5.89
CA VAL A 19 -2.32 -30.80 -4.95
C VAL A 19 -0.91 -30.82 -5.52
N GLY A 20 0.10 -30.66 -4.64
CA GLY A 20 1.47 -31.14 -4.86
C GLY A 20 2.51 -30.01 -4.80
N THR A 21 3.53 -30.02 -3.96
CA THR A 21 4.07 -31.08 -3.10
C THR A 21 4.80 -30.45 -1.92
N SER A 22 4.68 -31.10 -0.76
CA SER A 22 5.61 -30.95 0.35
C SER A 22 6.94 -31.63 -0.01
N SER A 23 8.02 -30.87 -0.23
CA SER A 23 9.37 -31.42 -0.15
C SER A 23 10.40 -30.39 0.32
N LEU A 24 10.94 -30.64 1.51
CA LEU A 24 12.35 -30.46 1.86
C LEU A 24 12.95 -29.05 1.68
N TYR A 25 12.73 -28.19 2.69
CA TYR A 25 13.62 -27.06 2.94
C TYR A 25 14.96 -27.59 3.50
N SER A 26 15.97 -27.75 2.64
CA SER A 26 17.36 -28.03 3.04
C SER A 26 18.34 -27.24 2.19
N SER A 27 18.81 -26.12 2.77
CA SER A 27 20.14 -25.51 2.65
C SER A 27 20.95 -25.69 1.34
N HIS A 28 20.50 -25.09 0.25
CA HIS A 28 21.38 -24.45 -0.75
C HIS A 28 20.51 -23.58 -1.66
N GLU A 29 20.92 -22.32 -1.83
CA GLU A 29 20.24 -21.28 -2.61
C GLU A 29 18.91 -20.77 -2.03
N VAL A 30 19.04 -19.76 -1.15
CA VAL A 30 17.93 -18.89 -0.73
C VAL A 30 17.55 -18.02 -1.92
N GLU A 31 16.77 -18.56 -2.84
CA GLU A 31 15.95 -17.75 -3.73
C GLU A 31 14.83 -17.14 -2.90
N ALA A 32 15.13 -15.99 -2.29
CA ALA A 32 14.12 -15.01 -1.96
C ALA A 32 13.32 -14.76 -3.26
N GLY A 33 12.13 -15.35 -3.34
CA GLY A 33 11.31 -15.42 -4.54
C GLY A 33 11.22 -14.08 -5.28
N GLY A 34 12.01 -13.98 -6.35
CA GLY A 34 11.66 -13.26 -7.57
C GLY A 34 11.38 -11.76 -7.47
N VAL A 35 12.28 -10.95 -6.93
CA VAL A 35 12.38 -9.54 -7.35
C VAL A 35 13.32 -9.44 -8.55
N ASN A 36 12.93 -10.07 -9.66
CA ASN A 36 13.58 -9.84 -10.96
C ASN A 36 12.54 -9.56 -12.05
N VAL A 37 11.64 -8.63 -11.75
CA VAL A 37 11.08 -7.76 -12.79
C VAL A 37 12.01 -6.55 -12.80
N LYS A 38 12.84 -6.40 -13.84
CA LYS A 38 13.78 -5.28 -14.00
C LYS A 38 13.17 -3.96 -13.48
N GLY A 39 13.55 -3.52 -12.26
CA GLY A 39 13.22 -2.18 -11.74
C GLY A 39 12.20 -2.02 -10.61
N VAL A 40 11.61 -3.07 -10.02
CA VAL A 40 10.74 -2.91 -8.82
C VAL A 40 11.51 -3.29 -7.56
N SER A 41 11.68 -2.38 -6.60
CA SER A 41 12.28 -2.70 -5.30
C SER A 41 11.22 -3.10 -4.27
N VAL A 42 11.58 -3.96 -3.31
CA VAL A 42 10.69 -4.32 -2.19
C VAL A 42 10.20 -3.08 -1.43
N ALA A 43 11.06 -2.07 -1.28
CA ALA A 43 10.70 -0.80 -0.64
C ALA A 43 9.56 -0.10 -1.39
N THR A 44 9.55 -0.16 -2.73
CA THR A 44 8.45 0.38 -3.51
C THR A 44 7.14 -0.36 -3.24
N VAL A 45 7.16 -1.69 -3.19
CA VAL A 45 5.96 -2.49 -2.88
C VAL A 45 5.46 -2.18 -1.46
N GLN A 46 6.35 -2.11 -0.46
CA GLN A 46 6.00 -1.75 0.91
C GLN A 46 5.35 -0.37 1.00
N GLN A 47 5.89 0.62 0.28
CA GLN A 47 5.31 1.97 0.23
C GLN A 47 3.92 1.97 -0.42
N GLN A 48 3.74 1.21 -1.51
CA GLN A 48 2.45 1.11 -2.20
C GLN A 48 1.39 0.40 -1.35
N LEU A 49 1.76 -0.68 -0.67
CA LEU A 49 0.88 -1.39 0.25
C LEU A 49 0.51 -0.52 1.46
N ASN A 50 1.45 0.26 2.01
CA ASN A 50 1.11 1.22 3.06
C ASN A 50 0.06 2.23 2.60
N THR A 51 0.21 2.77 1.38
CA THR A 51 -0.79 3.66 0.79
C THR A 51 -2.13 2.94 0.59
N TRP A 52 -2.13 1.68 0.15
CA TRP A 52 -3.36 0.89 0.04
C TRP A 52 -4.04 0.67 1.41
N LEU A 53 -3.28 0.33 2.46
CA LEU A 53 -3.78 0.17 3.83
C LEU A 53 -4.39 1.46 4.40
N THR A 54 -3.88 2.63 4.01
CA THR A 54 -4.47 3.93 4.34
C THR A 54 -5.93 4.01 3.91
N TYR A 55 -6.26 3.56 2.69
CA TYR A 55 -7.59 3.71 2.11
C TYR A 55 -8.50 2.48 2.28
N ASN A 56 -7.96 1.38 2.79
CA ASN A 56 -8.71 0.15 3.03
C ASN A 56 -8.70 -0.23 4.52
N PRO A 57 -9.52 0.44 5.35
CA PRO A 57 -9.52 0.28 6.82
C PRO A 57 -9.71 -1.15 7.30
N LEU A 58 -10.44 -1.97 6.55
CA LEU A 58 -10.72 -3.37 6.88
C LEU A 58 -9.46 -4.25 6.95
N PHE A 59 -8.33 -3.81 6.37
CA PHE A 59 -7.10 -4.61 6.31
C PHE A 59 -5.96 -4.04 7.14
N ARG A 60 -6.18 -2.96 7.91
CA ARG A 60 -5.12 -2.33 8.71
C ARG A 60 -4.59 -3.22 9.85
N ASP A 61 -5.39 -4.18 10.29
CA ASP A 61 -5.00 -5.14 11.34
C ASP A 61 -3.87 -6.07 10.88
N TYR A 62 -3.60 -6.16 9.56
CA TYR A 62 -2.42 -6.81 9.00
C TYR A 62 -1.12 -6.01 9.21
N GLY A 63 -1.21 -4.79 9.74
CA GLY A 63 -0.08 -3.96 10.13
C GLY A 63 0.54 -3.17 8.97
N PHE A 64 0.84 -1.89 9.23
CA PHE A 64 1.63 -1.07 8.30
C PHE A 64 3.07 -1.57 8.22
N LEU A 65 3.61 -1.56 7.00
CA LEU A 65 4.94 -2.03 6.69
C LEU A 65 5.99 -0.96 7.01
N LYS A 66 7.12 -1.39 7.55
CA LYS A 66 8.33 -0.57 7.48
C LYS A 66 8.80 -0.55 6.01
N VAL A 67 9.11 0.64 5.50
CA VAL A 67 9.64 0.81 4.13
C VAL A 67 11.16 0.70 4.17
N ASP A 68 11.67 -0.52 4.30
CA ASP A 68 13.10 -0.82 4.46
C ASP A 68 13.69 -1.65 3.33
N GLY A 69 12.87 -2.11 2.38
CA GLY A 69 13.33 -2.96 1.28
C GLY A 69 13.59 -4.41 1.67
N VAL A 70 13.22 -4.84 2.88
CA VAL A 70 13.35 -6.22 3.33
C VAL A 70 12.04 -6.98 3.14
N PHE A 71 12.09 -8.08 2.39
CA PHE A 71 10.92 -8.94 2.21
C PHE A 71 10.79 -9.88 3.41
N GLY A 72 9.99 -9.47 4.40
CA GLY A 72 9.70 -10.27 5.60
C GLY A 72 8.27 -10.83 5.61
N ASN A 73 7.95 -11.60 6.65
CA ASN A 73 6.63 -12.22 6.81
C ASN A 73 5.46 -11.21 6.72
N LEU A 74 5.63 -10.01 7.27
CA LEU A 74 4.59 -8.98 7.21
C LEU A 74 4.36 -8.47 5.77
N THR A 75 5.43 -8.36 4.98
CA THR A 75 5.36 -8.00 3.57
C THR A 75 4.66 -9.09 2.77
N ASP A 76 5.02 -10.35 2.96
CA ASP A 76 4.35 -11.50 2.34
C ASP A 76 2.85 -11.54 2.65
N LEU A 77 2.48 -11.40 3.92
CA LEU A 77 1.07 -11.38 4.36
C LEU A 77 0.28 -10.25 3.71
N ASN A 78 0.84 -9.04 3.65
CA ASN A 78 0.17 -7.89 3.03
C ASN A 78 0.06 -8.06 1.51
N ILE A 79 1.04 -8.66 0.83
CA ILE A 79 0.95 -8.96 -0.61
C ILE A 79 -0.16 -9.98 -0.87
N LYS A 80 -0.20 -11.07 -0.10
CA LYS A 80 -1.24 -12.11 -0.25
C LYS A 80 -2.63 -11.55 0.03
N GLN A 81 -2.76 -10.72 1.06
CA GLN A 81 -4.03 -10.07 1.36
C GLN A 81 -4.45 -9.12 0.24
N TYR A 82 -3.52 -8.30 -0.26
CA TYR A 82 -3.77 -7.43 -1.41
C TYR A 82 -4.25 -8.24 -2.62
N GLN A 83 -3.49 -9.26 -3.02
CA GLN A 83 -3.83 -10.16 -4.12
C GLN A 83 -5.22 -10.75 -3.96
N LEU A 84 -5.53 -11.30 -2.79
CA LEU A 84 -6.85 -11.85 -2.49
C LEU A 84 -7.97 -10.83 -2.69
N THR A 85 -7.79 -9.61 -2.17
CA THR A 85 -8.81 -8.54 -2.28
C THR A 85 -8.95 -7.97 -3.68
N SER A 86 -7.88 -8.06 -4.48
CA SER A 86 -7.85 -7.63 -5.87
C SER A 86 -8.26 -8.73 -6.86
N GLY A 87 -8.71 -9.90 -6.37
CA GLY A 87 -9.16 -11.02 -7.21
C GLY A 87 -8.02 -11.77 -7.90
N LEU A 88 -6.80 -11.69 -7.37
CA LEU A 88 -5.63 -12.43 -7.84
C LEU A 88 -5.41 -13.69 -6.99
N VAL A 89 -4.55 -14.59 -7.47
CA VAL A 89 -4.05 -15.72 -6.68
C VAL A 89 -3.18 -15.17 -5.54
N PRO A 90 -3.45 -15.49 -4.26
CA PRO A 90 -2.68 -14.98 -3.12
C PRO A 90 -1.41 -15.79 -2.88
N ASP A 91 -0.51 -15.80 -3.86
CA ASP A 91 0.73 -16.58 -3.86
C ASP A 91 1.92 -15.85 -3.22
N GLY A 92 1.80 -14.54 -2.94
CA GLY A 92 2.89 -13.71 -2.41
C GLY A 92 3.86 -13.21 -3.49
N TYR A 93 3.65 -13.58 -4.75
CA TYR A 93 4.49 -13.19 -5.88
C TYR A 93 4.01 -11.89 -6.54
N VAL A 94 4.89 -10.89 -6.60
CA VAL A 94 4.58 -9.60 -7.22
C VAL A 94 4.86 -9.65 -8.73
N GLY A 95 4.01 -10.38 -9.46
CA GLY A 95 4.05 -10.46 -10.92
C GLY A 95 3.45 -9.24 -11.63
N PRO A 96 3.46 -9.21 -12.98
CA PRO A 96 2.94 -8.08 -13.77
C PRO A 96 1.50 -7.67 -13.46
N ALA A 97 0.62 -8.64 -13.16
CA ALA A 97 -0.77 -8.37 -12.79
C ALA A 97 -0.87 -7.65 -11.43
N THR A 98 -0.23 -8.22 -10.40
CA THR A 98 -0.14 -7.60 -9.06
C THR A 98 0.44 -6.18 -9.15
N TRP A 99 1.51 -6.02 -9.92
CA TRP A 99 2.19 -4.75 -10.08
C TRP A 99 1.33 -3.69 -10.78
N ALA A 100 0.62 -4.05 -11.86
CA ALA A 100 -0.21 -3.12 -12.61
C ALA A 100 -1.35 -2.54 -11.75
N LEU A 101 -2.01 -3.39 -10.95
CA LEU A 101 -3.06 -2.98 -10.04
C LEU A 101 -2.51 -2.09 -8.91
N LEU A 102 -1.46 -2.56 -8.23
CA LEU A 102 -0.88 -1.87 -7.08
C LEU A 102 -0.35 -0.48 -7.47
N LYS A 103 0.28 -0.37 -8.65
CA LYS A 103 0.77 0.92 -9.18
C LYS A 103 -0.37 1.90 -9.47
N ASN A 104 -1.47 1.45 -10.07
CA ASN A 104 -2.59 2.32 -10.42
C ASN A 104 -3.29 2.85 -9.17
N GLU A 105 -3.56 1.95 -8.22
CA GLU A 105 -4.16 2.31 -6.93
C GLU A 105 -3.25 3.22 -6.12
N TYR A 106 -1.96 2.89 -6.01
CA TYR A 106 -0.97 3.74 -5.35
C TYR A 106 -0.99 5.16 -5.89
N LYS A 107 -1.01 5.33 -7.23
CA LYS A 107 -1.06 6.65 -7.85
C LYS A 107 -2.34 7.39 -7.46
N TYR A 108 -3.49 6.74 -7.57
CA TYR A 108 -4.79 7.32 -7.20
C TYR A 108 -4.84 7.75 -5.73
N TYR A 109 -4.47 6.88 -4.80
CA TYR A 109 -4.47 7.15 -3.36
C TYR A 109 -3.41 8.18 -2.95
N THR A 110 -2.30 8.26 -3.68
CA THR A 110 -1.30 9.30 -3.44
C THR A 110 -1.83 10.68 -3.79
N TYR A 111 -2.52 10.84 -4.93
CA TYR A 111 -3.20 12.12 -5.24
C TYR A 111 -4.16 12.54 -4.12
N ALA A 112 -5.00 11.61 -3.66
CA ALA A 112 -5.93 11.88 -2.57
C ALA A 112 -5.22 12.32 -1.28
N THR A 113 -4.09 11.68 -0.95
CA THR A 113 -3.29 12.02 0.23
C THR A 113 -2.68 13.41 0.09
N GLN A 114 -2.15 13.74 -1.09
CA GLN A 114 -1.53 15.04 -1.37
C GLN A 114 -2.56 16.18 -1.27
N ALA A 115 -3.71 16.00 -1.92
CA ALA A 115 -4.83 16.95 -1.85
C ALA A 115 -5.31 17.14 -0.40
N ALA A 116 -5.53 16.05 0.33
CA ALA A 116 -5.96 16.11 1.73
C ALA A 116 -4.93 16.82 2.62
N CYS A 117 -3.62 16.59 2.42
CA CYS A 117 -2.58 17.32 3.14
C CYS A 117 -2.59 18.82 2.83
N ASN A 118 -2.73 19.20 1.55
CA ASN A 118 -2.83 20.61 1.14
C ASN A 118 -4.00 21.31 1.84
N MET A 119 -5.17 20.66 1.88
CA MET A 119 -6.37 21.17 2.54
C MET A 119 -6.19 21.25 4.06
N GLU A 120 -5.68 20.19 4.68
CA GLU A 120 -5.51 20.09 6.14
C GLU A 120 -4.47 21.10 6.67
N LEU A 121 -3.39 21.31 5.91
CA LEU A 121 -2.34 22.26 6.26
C LEU A 121 -2.69 23.70 5.87
N ARG A 122 -3.82 23.93 5.18
CA ARG A 122 -4.35 25.25 4.80
C ARG A 122 -3.29 26.14 4.15
N GLY A 123 -2.49 25.56 3.25
CA GLY A 123 -1.44 26.27 2.51
C GLY A 123 -0.16 26.60 3.30
N LYS A 124 -0.03 26.22 4.58
CA LYS A 124 1.23 26.40 5.34
C LYS A 124 2.39 25.59 4.75
N ILE A 125 2.06 24.42 4.21
CA ILE A 125 2.93 23.61 3.36
C ILE A 125 2.08 23.29 2.14
N TYR A 126 2.61 23.60 0.97
CA TYR A 126 2.01 23.22 -0.29
C TYR A 126 2.88 22.17 -0.97
N ILE A 127 2.26 21.10 -1.46
CA ILE A 127 2.90 20.07 -2.25
C ILE A 127 2.17 19.91 -3.58
N VAL A 128 2.93 19.58 -4.63
CA VAL A 128 2.36 19.26 -5.93
C VAL A 128 1.63 17.94 -5.84
N GLU A 129 0.40 17.90 -6.35
CA GLU A 129 -0.38 16.68 -6.51
C GLU A 129 0.11 15.97 -7.79
N ASP A 130 1.15 15.17 -7.68
CA ASP A 130 1.80 14.44 -8.78
C ASP A 130 1.56 12.92 -8.73
N GLY A 131 0.91 12.42 -7.68
CA GLY A 131 0.68 11.01 -7.47
C GLY A 131 1.94 10.24 -7.04
N VAL A 132 2.99 10.93 -6.60
CA VAL A 132 4.25 10.36 -6.10
C VAL A 132 4.39 10.57 -4.60
N TYR A 133 4.48 9.48 -3.83
CA TYR A 133 4.69 9.54 -2.37
C TYR A 133 6.18 9.78 -2.04
N GLY A 134 6.70 10.92 -2.51
CA GLY A 134 8.08 11.35 -2.36
C GLY A 134 8.35 12.06 -1.03
N ASN A 135 9.52 12.69 -0.93
CA ASN A 135 9.96 13.40 0.27
C ASN A 135 9.02 14.57 0.65
N ASP A 136 8.46 15.27 -0.34
CA ASP A 136 7.49 16.35 -0.11
C ASP A 136 6.20 15.82 0.51
N THR A 137 5.64 14.74 -0.05
CA THR A 137 4.46 14.06 0.50
C THR A 137 4.72 13.56 1.92
N LYS A 138 5.87 12.90 2.16
CA LYS A 138 6.28 12.46 3.52
C LYS A 138 6.39 13.64 4.49
N ARG A 139 6.96 14.77 4.05
CA ARG A 139 7.07 16.00 4.87
C ARG A 139 5.69 16.56 5.22
N ALA A 140 4.77 16.62 4.26
CA ALA A 140 3.42 17.12 4.51
C ALA A 140 2.66 16.19 5.47
N VAL A 141 2.79 14.88 5.31
CA VAL A 141 2.20 13.88 6.21
C VAL A 141 2.75 14.03 7.63
N ARG A 142 4.07 14.21 7.78
CA ARG A 142 4.67 14.50 9.09
C ARG A 142 4.16 15.79 9.71
N ALA A 143 3.90 16.82 8.90
CA ALA A 143 3.33 18.07 9.39
C ALA A 143 1.89 17.90 9.86
N VAL A 144 1.07 17.10 9.16
CA VAL A 144 -0.26 16.72 9.63
C VAL A 144 -0.15 15.93 10.94
N GLN A 145 0.72 14.91 10.99
CA GLN A 145 0.97 14.14 12.21
C GLN A 145 1.38 15.03 13.38
N ALA A 146 2.31 15.96 13.18
CA ALA A 146 2.76 16.91 14.20
C ALA A 146 1.62 17.82 14.68
N LYS A 147 0.79 18.33 13.77
CA LYS A 147 -0.37 19.19 14.09
C LYS A 147 -1.36 18.51 15.03
N TYR A 148 -1.48 17.19 14.94
CA TYR A 148 -2.42 16.38 15.73
C TYR A 148 -1.74 15.54 16.83
N GLY A 149 -0.45 15.77 17.10
CA GLY A 149 0.28 15.06 18.16
C GLY A 149 0.53 13.57 17.89
N LEU A 150 0.51 13.14 16.62
CA LEU A 150 0.82 11.77 16.21
C LEU A 150 2.34 11.57 16.06
N TYR A 151 2.78 10.31 16.11
CA TYR A 151 4.15 9.94 15.74
C TYR A 151 4.42 10.30 14.27
N GLN A 152 5.55 10.98 14.00
CA GLN A 152 5.86 11.60 12.71
C GLN A 152 6.63 10.66 11.78
N ASP A 153 6.11 9.46 11.54
CA ASP A 153 6.76 8.49 10.65
C ASP A 153 6.71 8.91 9.16
N GLY A 154 5.79 9.81 8.78
CA GLY A 154 5.55 10.20 7.40
C GLY A 154 4.81 9.15 6.58
N ILE A 155 4.14 8.19 7.25
CA ILE A 155 3.23 7.23 6.68
C ILE A 155 1.80 7.69 7.00
N ALA A 156 0.91 7.68 6.01
CA ALA A 156 -0.50 7.97 6.23
C ALA A 156 -1.21 6.77 6.90
N GLY A 157 -0.76 6.38 8.09
CA GLY A 157 -1.30 5.25 8.84
C GLY A 157 -2.76 5.44 9.29
N ALA A 158 -3.31 4.48 10.03
CA ALA A 158 -4.70 4.53 10.51
C ALA A 158 -5.07 5.87 11.17
N ALA A 159 -4.26 6.31 12.14
CA ALA A 159 -4.48 7.57 12.84
C ALA A 159 -4.39 8.80 11.92
N THR A 160 -3.45 8.80 10.98
CA THR A 160 -3.34 9.87 9.97
C THR A 160 -4.54 9.86 9.03
N TRP A 161 -5.04 8.70 8.62
CA TRP A 161 -6.22 8.57 7.78
C TRP A 161 -7.48 9.14 8.44
N GLU A 162 -7.66 8.91 9.75
CA GLU A 162 -8.82 9.46 10.47
C GLU A 162 -8.90 11.00 10.37
N ILE A 163 -7.75 11.66 10.22
CA ILE A 163 -7.66 13.11 9.96
C ILE A 163 -7.95 13.41 8.49
N LEU A 164 -7.26 12.73 7.57
CA LEU A 164 -7.29 13.07 6.15
C LEU A 164 -8.62 12.72 5.46
N LYS A 165 -9.33 11.69 5.93
CA LYS A 165 -10.56 11.18 5.30
C LYS A 165 -11.66 12.23 5.14
N HIS A 166 -11.68 13.26 6.00
CA HIS A 166 -12.65 14.35 5.92
C HIS A 166 -12.55 15.16 4.61
N TRP A 167 -11.41 15.12 3.94
CA TRP A 167 -11.14 15.85 2.70
C TRP A 167 -11.31 15.01 1.43
N VAL A 168 -11.54 13.71 1.55
CA VAL A 168 -11.52 12.75 0.43
C VAL A 168 -12.93 12.20 0.11
N ASN A 169 -13.99 12.95 0.44
CA ASN A 169 -15.38 12.55 0.23
C ASN A 169 -15.84 12.65 -1.23
#